data_AF-A0A9E0MJ81-F1
#
_entry.id   AF-A0A9E0MJ81-F1
#
_cell.length_a   1.000
_cell.length_b   1.000
_cell.length_c   1.000
_cell.angle_alpha   90.00
_cell.angle_beta   90.00
_cell.angle_gamma   90.00
#
_symmetry.space_group_name_H-M   'P 1'
#
loop_
_entity.id
_entity.type
_entity.pdbx_description
1 polymer ?
#
loop_
_entity_poly.entity_id
_entity_poly.type
_entity_poly.pdbx_seq_one_letter_code
_entity_poly.pdbx_strand_id
1 'polypeptide(L)'
;MNAKVAMDGTPDVIYLQDWFDTWLGAAAARVILPITDPYVVHHGALGSFATVYLPKDCDVKAACARLQRVKGMQEVLTRAQAADRFELPADRIGDMVVVSERFTVIGTSAARHDLTALEVPLRSHGGISEQRVPLILNRPLPGLDRSRRFRNFDAFDLALNFAQ
;
A
#
# COMPACT_ATOMS: atom_id res chain seq x y z
N MET A 1 -6.50 9.97 2.96
CA MET A 1 -5.52 10.26 1.89
C MET A 1 -4.49 11.27 2.40
N ASN A 2 -3.22 11.06 2.08
CA ASN A 2 -2.13 12.03 2.33
C ASN A 2 -1.63 12.60 0.99
N ALA A 3 -0.94 13.74 1.05
CA ALA A 3 -0.16 14.23 -0.10
C ALA A 3 0.95 13.22 -0.43
N LYS A 4 1.24 13.03 -1.72
CA LYS A 4 2.21 12.05 -2.23
C LYS A 4 3.22 12.70 -3.16
N VAL A 5 3.85 13.76 -2.65
CA VAL A 5 4.72 14.65 -3.42
C VAL A 5 6.06 14.84 -2.73
N ALA A 6 7.10 14.99 -3.54
CA ALA A 6 8.45 15.34 -3.11
C ALA A 6 8.54 16.83 -2.73
N MET A 7 9.71 17.26 -2.26
CA MET A 7 9.96 18.65 -1.85
C MET A 7 9.80 19.67 -2.98
N ASP A 8 9.96 19.23 -4.23
CA ASP A 8 9.76 20.06 -5.43
C ASP A 8 8.29 20.10 -5.91
N GLY A 9 7.38 19.43 -5.19
CA GLY A 9 5.95 19.37 -5.52
C GLY A 9 5.57 18.32 -6.56
N THR A 10 6.54 17.62 -7.15
CA THR A 10 6.27 16.52 -8.09
C THR A 10 5.83 15.26 -7.36
N PRO A 11 5.07 14.36 -8.00
CA PRO A 11 4.74 13.06 -7.40
C PRO A 11 5.99 12.27 -6.98
N ASP A 12 6.05 11.83 -5.74
CA ASP A 12 7.15 10.99 -5.24
C ASP A 12 6.80 9.51 -5.51
N VAL A 13 7.33 8.97 -6.59
CA VAL A 13 6.95 7.64 -7.11
C VAL A 13 8.15 6.69 -7.11
N ILE A 14 7.97 5.52 -6.51
CA ILE A 14 8.88 4.38 -6.70
C ILE A 14 8.32 3.51 -7.82
N TYR A 15 8.99 3.53 -8.98
CA TYR A 15 8.68 2.66 -10.11
C TYR A 15 9.23 1.27 -9.87
N LEU A 16 8.45 0.44 -9.18
CA LEU A 16 8.91 -0.81 -8.63
C LEU A 16 9.19 -1.85 -9.72
N GLN A 17 8.47 -1.81 -10.85
CA GLN A 17 8.76 -2.72 -11.96
C GLN A 17 10.12 -2.39 -12.57
N ASP A 18 10.44 -1.12 -12.79
CA ASP A 18 11.74 -0.70 -13.34
C ASP A 18 12.90 -1.11 -12.41
N TRP A 19 12.67 -0.99 -11.09
CA TRP A 19 13.63 -1.45 -10.08
C TRP A 19 13.89 -2.96 -10.15
N PHE A 20 12.83 -3.77 -10.27
CA PHE A 20 12.96 -5.22 -10.43
C PHE A 20 13.56 -5.60 -11.77
N ASP A 21 13.17 -4.95 -12.86
CA ASP A 21 13.67 -5.22 -14.21
C ASP A 21 15.19 -4.94 -14.29
N THR A 22 15.66 -3.90 -13.60
CA THR A 22 17.09 -3.57 -13.49
C THR A 22 17.87 -4.63 -12.71
N TRP A 23 17.26 -5.24 -11.68
CA TRP A 23 17.95 -6.19 -10.81
C TRP A 23 17.86 -7.64 -11.31
N LEU A 24 16.68 -8.10 -11.68
CA LEU A 24 16.37 -9.50 -12.02
C LEU A 24 16.27 -9.74 -13.53
N GLY A 25 16.24 -8.68 -14.34
CA GLY A 25 15.96 -8.74 -15.77
C GLY A 25 14.51 -8.42 -16.11
N ALA A 26 14.29 -7.95 -17.33
CA ALA A 26 13.00 -7.47 -17.80
C ALA A 26 11.89 -8.51 -17.61
N ALA A 27 10.82 -8.11 -16.91
CA ALA A 27 9.64 -8.91 -16.63
C ALA A 27 9.88 -10.23 -15.88
N ALA A 28 11.06 -10.39 -15.24
CA ALA A 28 11.34 -11.56 -14.41
C ALA A 28 10.48 -11.59 -13.14
N ALA A 29 10.18 -10.42 -12.57
CA ALA A 29 9.19 -10.23 -11.53
C ALA A 29 7.95 -9.51 -12.08
N ARG A 30 6.82 -9.65 -11.39
CA ARG A 30 5.57 -8.98 -11.73
C ARG A 30 5.08 -8.14 -10.56
N VAL A 31 5.07 -6.82 -10.74
CA VAL A 31 4.48 -5.88 -9.79
C VAL A 31 2.99 -5.69 -10.09
N ILE A 32 2.16 -5.80 -9.05
CA ILE A 32 0.71 -5.56 -9.09
C ILE A 32 0.36 -4.40 -8.16
N LEU A 33 -0.41 -3.44 -8.68
CA LEU A 33 -0.95 -2.29 -7.95
C LEU A 33 -2.45 -2.54 -7.72
N PRO A 34 -2.87 -3.05 -6.55
CA PRO A 34 -4.25 -3.43 -6.31
C PRO A 34 -5.18 -2.25 -5.95
N ILE A 35 -4.72 -1.01 -6.11
CA ILE A 35 -5.50 0.19 -5.77
C ILE A 35 -6.67 0.41 -6.74
N THR A 36 -6.50 0.05 -8.02
CA THR A 36 -7.50 0.21 -9.09
C THR A 36 -7.42 -0.97 -10.05
N ASP A 37 -8.34 -1.03 -11.01
CA ASP A 37 -8.28 -1.99 -12.10
C ASP A 37 -6.97 -1.87 -12.91
N PRO A 38 -6.46 -2.99 -13.45
CA PRO A 38 -5.14 -3.05 -14.08
C PRO A 38 -5.02 -2.26 -15.39
N TYR A 39 -6.14 -1.80 -15.96
CA TYR A 39 -6.19 -1.03 -17.20
C TYR A 39 -6.12 0.49 -16.99
N VAL A 40 -6.13 0.94 -15.73
CA VAL A 40 -5.94 2.36 -15.39
C VAL A 40 -4.46 2.72 -15.52
N VAL A 41 -4.12 3.64 -16.42
CA VAL A 41 -2.74 4.04 -16.74
C VAL A 41 -2.40 5.49 -16.36
N HIS A 42 -3.37 6.25 -15.85
CA HIS A 42 -3.13 7.58 -15.31
C HIS A 42 -2.78 7.53 -13.82
N HIS A 43 -2.43 8.68 -13.24
CA HIS A 43 -2.07 8.87 -11.82
C HIS A 43 -3.04 8.24 -10.79
N GLY A 44 -4.25 7.83 -11.18
CA GLY A 44 -5.19 7.10 -10.33
C GLY A 44 -4.74 5.69 -9.94
N ALA A 45 -3.81 5.09 -10.69
CA ALA A 45 -3.21 3.79 -10.37
C ALA A 45 -2.05 3.87 -9.36
N LEU A 46 -1.74 5.05 -8.82
CA LEU A 46 -0.65 5.25 -7.87
C LEU A 46 -1.15 5.17 -6.43
N GLY A 47 -0.74 4.14 -5.71
CA GLY A 47 -1.05 3.91 -4.29
C GLY A 47 0.18 3.61 -3.47
N SER A 48 0.05 3.59 -2.14
CA SER A 48 1.17 3.30 -1.22
C SER A 48 1.27 1.82 -0.80
N PHE A 49 0.64 0.92 -1.56
CA PHE A 49 0.67 -0.53 -1.35
C PHE A 49 0.81 -1.24 -2.70
N ALA A 50 1.68 -2.24 -2.76
CA ALA A 50 1.84 -3.11 -3.91
C ALA A 50 2.10 -4.55 -3.47
N THR A 51 1.83 -5.49 -4.37
CA THR A 51 2.23 -6.89 -4.20
C THR A 51 3.05 -7.34 -5.40
N VAL A 52 4.05 -8.20 -5.17
CA VAL A 52 5.01 -8.60 -6.20
C VAL A 52 5.12 -10.12 -6.24
N TYR A 53 5.05 -10.67 -7.45
CA TYR A 53 5.37 -12.06 -7.74
C TYR A 53 6.80 -12.13 -8.26
N LEU A 54 7.61 -13.00 -7.66
CA LEU A 54 9.02 -13.17 -7.97
C LEU A 54 9.24 -14.39 -8.88
N PRO A 55 10.37 -14.45 -9.60
CA PRO A 55 10.73 -15.66 -10.32
C PRO A 55 10.97 -16.82 -9.34
N LYS A 56 10.69 -18.05 -9.78
CA LYS A 56 10.62 -19.26 -8.93
C LYS A 56 11.86 -19.47 -8.05
N ASP A 57 13.05 -19.16 -8.55
CA ASP A 57 14.33 -19.42 -7.87
C ASP A 57 14.86 -18.19 -7.10
N CYS A 58 14.04 -17.14 -6.95
CA CYS A 58 14.42 -15.94 -6.20
C CYS A 58 14.39 -16.19 -4.69
N ASP A 59 15.46 -15.82 -3.98
CA ASP A 59 15.43 -15.75 -2.52
C ASP A 59 14.58 -14.56 -2.07
N VAL A 60 13.34 -14.86 -1.68
CA VAL A 60 12.33 -13.87 -1.23
C VAL A 60 12.85 -13.06 -0.05
N LYS A 61 13.56 -13.66 0.91
CA LYS A 61 14.05 -12.93 2.10
C LYS A 61 15.15 -11.96 1.71
N ALA A 62 16.09 -12.38 0.85
CA ALA A 62 17.11 -11.50 0.32
C ALA A 62 16.50 -10.36 -0.51
N ALA A 63 15.46 -10.66 -1.31
CA ALA A 63 14.72 -9.68 -2.09
C ALA A 63 14.03 -8.64 -1.18
N CYS A 64 13.33 -9.08 -0.13
CA CYS A 64 12.73 -8.19 0.87
C CYS A 64 13.79 -7.29 1.52
N ALA A 65 14.90 -7.86 1.98
CA ALA A 65 15.98 -7.12 2.64
C ALA A 65 16.65 -6.10 1.71
N ARG A 66 16.78 -6.42 0.41
CA ARG A 66 17.31 -5.50 -0.60
C ARG A 66 16.36 -4.33 -0.84
N LEU A 67 15.07 -4.62 -1.04
CA LEU A 67 14.05 -3.59 -1.33
C LEU A 67 13.77 -2.70 -0.12
N GLN A 68 13.84 -3.22 1.11
CA GLN A 68 13.64 -2.45 2.34
C GLN A 68 14.64 -1.28 2.49
N ARG A 69 15.78 -1.33 1.80
CA ARG A 69 16.80 -0.26 1.81
C ARG A 69 16.53 0.84 0.80
N VAL A 70 15.51 0.70 -0.06
CA VAL A 70 15.12 1.75 -1.01
C VAL A 70 14.47 2.89 -0.24
N LYS A 71 14.96 4.12 -0.44
CA LYS A 71 14.38 5.32 0.17
C LYS A 71 12.89 5.43 -0.19
N GLY A 72 12.05 5.74 0.79
CA GLY A 72 10.60 5.83 0.61
C GLY A 72 9.86 4.50 0.83
N MET A 73 10.57 3.41 1.17
CA MET A 73 9.95 2.14 1.57
C MET A 73 9.76 2.08 3.08
N GLN A 74 8.51 1.95 3.51
CA GLN A 74 8.16 1.79 4.91
C GLN A 74 8.30 0.33 5.35
N GLU A 75 7.68 -0.59 4.63
CA GLU A 75 7.72 -2.02 4.96
C GLU A 75 7.80 -2.90 3.71
N VAL A 76 8.64 -3.93 3.78
CA VAL A 76 8.73 -4.99 2.79
C VAL A 76 8.64 -6.33 3.51
N LEU A 77 7.55 -7.04 3.26
CA LEU A 77 7.19 -8.26 3.97
C LEU A 77 7.13 -9.44 3.00
N THR A 78 7.55 -10.61 3.48
CA THR A 78 7.22 -11.87 2.80
C THR A 78 5.70 -12.09 2.81
N ARG A 79 5.19 -12.93 1.89
CA ARG A 79 3.77 -13.35 1.87
C ARG A 79 3.24 -13.72 3.25
N ALA A 80 3.96 -14.59 3.97
CA ALA A 80 3.54 -15.07 5.28
C ALA A 80 3.48 -13.94 6.33
N GLN A 81 4.49 -13.08 6.39
CA GLN A 81 4.51 -11.93 7.30
C GLN A 81 3.39 -10.93 6.98
N ALA A 82 3.11 -10.69 5.70
CA ALA A 82 2.07 -9.79 5.27
C ALA A 82 0.66 -10.34 5.58
N ALA A 83 0.44 -11.63 5.33
CA ALA A 83 -0.81 -12.32 5.66
C ALA A 83 -1.11 -12.25 7.17
N ASP A 84 -0.11 -12.52 8.01
CA ASP A 84 -0.25 -12.44 9.47
C ASP A 84 -0.47 -10.99 9.94
N ARG A 85 0.41 -10.06 9.55
CA ARG A 85 0.38 -8.68 10.04
C ARG A 85 -0.85 -7.90 9.61
N PHE A 86 -1.30 -8.11 8.36
CA PHE A 86 -2.40 -7.36 7.76
C PHE A 86 -3.69 -8.17 7.64
N GLU A 87 -3.71 -9.39 8.17
CA GLU A 87 -4.86 -10.30 8.16
C GLU A 87 -5.35 -10.57 6.71
N LEU A 88 -4.40 -10.85 5.80
CA LEU A 88 -4.66 -11.01 4.37
C LEU A 88 -4.72 -12.48 3.94
N PRO A 89 -5.54 -12.82 2.93
CA PRO A 89 -5.55 -14.15 2.32
C PRO A 89 -4.25 -14.40 1.54
N ALA A 90 -3.41 -15.30 2.06
CA ALA A 90 -2.08 -15.59 1.49
C ALA A 90 -2.14 -16.12 0.05
N ASP A 91 -3.23 -16.77 -0.34
CA ASP A 91 -3.48 -17.31 -1.69
C ASP A 91 -3.80 -16.23 -2.73
N ARG A 92 -4.04 -14.98 -2.31
CA ARG A 92 -4.40 -13.85 -3.19
C ARG A 92 -3.38 -12.72 -3.22
N ILE A 93 -2.21 -12.92 -2.60
CA ILE A 93 -1.10 -11.97 -2.60
C ILE A 93 0.15 -12.61 -3.18
N GLY A 94 1.02 -11.79 -3.75
CA GLY A 94 2.31 -12.19 -4.30
C GLY A 94 3.27 -12.74 -3.25
N ASP A 95 4.48 -13.06 -3.68
CA ASP A 95 5.53 -13.60 -2.80
C ASP A 95 5.98 -12.58 -1.76
N MET A 96 5.75 -11.30 -2.05
CA MET A 96 6.00 -10.18 -1.15
C MET A 96 4.92 -9.09 -1.24
N VAL A 97 4.81 -8.34 -0.16
CA VAL A 97 3.98 -7.14 -0.02
C VAL A 97 4.87 -5.96 0.34
N VAL A 98 4.59 -4.82 -0.28
CA VAL A 98 5.41 -3.62 -0.19
C VAL A 98 4.52 -2.44 0.17
N VAL A 99 4.93 -1.67 1.17
CA VAL A 99 4.25 -0.47 1.64
C VAL A 99 5.24 0.69 1.65
N SER A 100 4.87 1.80 0.99
CA SER A 100 5.72 3.00 0.94
C SER A 100 5.44 3.95 2.09
N GLU A 101 6.35 4.89 2.31
CA GLU A 101 6.26 5.94 3.31
C GLU A 101 5.13 6.94 3.01
N ARG A 102 4.85 7.80 3.99
CA ARG A 102 3.69 8.71 4.02
C ARG A 102 3.51 9.55 2.76
N PHE A 103 4.60 10.02 2.17
CA PHE A 103 4.57 10.95 1.03
C PHE A 103 4.92 10.29 -0.30
N THR A 104 5.07 8.96 -0.32
CA THR A 104 5.55 8.22 -1.49
C THR A 104 4.48 7.25 -1.98
N VAL A 105 4.34 7.10 -3.29
CA VAL A 105 3.50 6.08 -3.94
C VAL A 105 4.36 5.08 -4.70
N ILE A 106 3.76 3.94 -5.01
CA ILE A 106 4.37 2.85 -5.78
C ILE A 106 3.67 2.79 -7.13
N GLY A 107 4.47 2.89 -8.19
CA GLY A 107 4.07 2.66 -9.57
C GLY A 107 4.63 1.34 -10.09
N THR A 108 4.25 0.98 -11.31
CA THR A 108 4.89 -0.13 -12.02
C THR A 108 6.18 0.34 -12.70
N SER A 109 6.17 0.59 -14.00
CA SER A 109 7.26 1.26 -14.74
C SER A 109 6.87 2.69 -15.06
N ALA A 110 7.84 3.60 -15.17
CA ALA A 110 7.60 5.00 -15.50
C ALA A 110 6.85 5.15 -16.83
N ALA A 111 7.20 4.34 -17.82
CA ALA A 111 6.55 4.35 -19.14
C ALA A 111 5.06 3.93 -19.13
N ARG A 112 4.56 3.34 -18.04
CA ARG A 112 3.16 2.92 -17.91
C ARG A 112 2.29 3.89 -17.10
N HIS A 113 2.86 4.99 -16.61
CA HIS A 113 2.16 5.98 -15.80
C HIS A 113 2.20 7.33 -16.49
N ASP A 114 1.08 7.75 -17.06
CA ASP A 114 0.93 9.09 -17.61
C ASP A 114 0.51 10.08 -16.51
N LEU A 115 1.42 10.98 -16.18
CA LEU A 115 1.24 12.02 -15.16
C LEU A 115 0.85 13.37 -15.75
N THR A 116 0.77 13.52 -17.07
CA THR A 116 0.47 14.80 -17.72
C THR A 116 -0.91 15.35 -17.36
N ALA A 117 -1.86 14.47 -17.06
CA ALA A 117 -3.21 14.81 -16.62
C ALA A 117 -3.31 15.19 -15.11
N LEU A 118 -2.20 15.22 -14.38
CA LEU A 118 -2.20 15.58 -12.97
C LEU A 118 -2.08 17.12 -12.81
N GLU A 119 -3.22 17.80 -12.69
CA GLU A 119 -3.27 19.26 -12.57
C GLU A 119 -3.05 19.78 -11.15
N VAL A 120 -3.18 18.92 -10.14
CA VAL A 120 -3.05 19.26 -8.71
C VAL A 120 -2.09 18.31 -8.00
N PRO A 121 -1.44 18.74 -6.90
CA PRO A 121 -0.53 17.87 -6.15
C PRO A 121 -1.17 16.52 -5.79
N LEU A 122 -0.46 15.42 -6.10
CA LEU A 122 -1.00 14.08 -5.92
C LEU A 122 -1.39 13.84 -4.46
N ARG A 123 -2.60 13.32 -4.26
CA ARG A 123 -3.06 12.78 -2.98
C ARG A 123 -3.56 11.37 -3.21
N SER A 124 -3.10 10.43 -2.39
CA SER A 124 -3.47 9.03 -2.50
C SER A 124 -3.51 8.34 -1.13
N HIS A 125 -3.71 7.01 -1.15
CA HIS A 125 -3.81 6.14 0.01
C HIS A 125 -3.23 4.75 -0.27
N GLY A 126 -3.51 3.82 0.65
CA GLY A 126 -3.13 2.40 0.57
C GLY A 126 -2.07 2.01 1.60
N GLY A 127 -1.31 2.98 2.12
CA GLY A 127 -0.25 2.70 3.08
C GLY A 127 -0.72 2.74 4.53
N ILE A 128 0.20 2.41 5.44
CA ILE A 128 -0.04 2.47 6.89
C ILE A 128 -0.32 3.90 7.35
N SER A 129 0.27 4.89 6.69
CA SER A 129 0.04 6.32 6.95
C SER A 129 -1.40 6.80 6.74
N GLU A 130 -2.24 6.01 6.06
CA GLU A 130 -3.67 6.28 5.87
C GLU A 130 -4.58 5.38 6.70
N GLN A 131 -4.05 4.50 7.57
CA GLN A 131 -4.84 3.50 8.28
C GLN A 131 -5.73 4.08 9.39
N ARG A 132 -5.33 5.20 10.02
CA ARG A 132 -6.12 5.82 11.08
C ARG A 132 -7.33 6.56 10.50
N VAL A 133 -8.52 6.14 10.87
CA VAL A 133 -9.81 6.74 10.46
C VAL A 133 -10.68 7.02 11.68
N PRO A 134 -11.55 8.05 11.64
CA PRO A 134 -12.47 8.32 12.73
C PRO A 134 -13.60 7.29 12.77
N LEU A 135 -14.04 6.94 13.99
CA LEU A 135 -15.31 6.25 14.27
C LEU A 135 -16.18 7.22 15.06
N ILE A 136 -17.29 7.66 14.47
CA ILE A 136 -18.17 8.70 15.04
C ILE A 136 -19.55 8.10 15.20
N LEU A 137 -20.09 8.19 16.42
CA LEU A 137 -21.45 7.79 16.75
C LEU A 137 -22.19 8.98 17.36
N ASN A 138 -23.49 9.09 17.09
CA ASN A 138 -24.37 10.16 17.59
C ASN A 138 -25.09 9.78 18.91
N ARG A 139 -24.53 8.82 19.65
CA ARG A 139 -25.04 8.31 20.93
C ARG A 139 -23.87 8.11 21.91
N PRO A 140 -24.11 8.29 23.22
CA PRO A 140 -23.11 7.95 24.23
C PRO A 140 -22.87 6.44 24.27
N LEU A 141 -21.65 6.01 24.61
CA LEU A 141 -21.25 4.61 24.71
C LEU A 141 -20.77 4.30 26.14
N PRO A 142 -21.70 4.17 27.12
CA PRO A 142 -21.31 3.84 28.49
C PRO A 142 -20.66 2.46 28.54
N GLY A 143 -19.58 2.32 29.32
CA GLY A 143 -18.90 1.02 29.51
C GLY A 143 -18.01 0.57 28.35
N LEU A 144 -17.85 1.36 27.28
CA LEU A 144 -16.92 1.05 26.21
C LEU A 144 -15.47 1.11 26.73
N ASP A 145 -14.73 0.01 26.60
CA ASP A 145 -13.30 -0.02 26.83
C ASP A 145 -12.57 0.78 25.72
N ARG A 146 -12.11 1.99 26.06
CA ARG A 146 -11.38 2.86 25.15
C ARG A 146 -9.92 2.47 24.96
N SER A 147 -9.41 1.49 25.71
CA SER A 147 -8.06 0.95 25.54
C SER A 147 -7.96 -0.11 24.44
N ARG A 148 -9.11 -0.70 24.03
CA ARG A 148 -9.21 -1.61 22.88
C ARG A 148 -8.67 -0.94 21.60
N ARG A 149 -7.95 -1.72 20.79
CA ARG A 149 -7.59 -1.33 19.42
C ARG A 149 -8.81 -1.45 18.51
N PHE A 150 -9.47 -0.33 18.23
CA PHE A 150 -10.60 -0.29 17.31
C PHE A 150 -10.19 -0.43 15.84
N ARG A 151 -11.08 -1.02 15.06
CA ARG A 151 -11.01 -1.18 13.60
C ARG A 151 -12.22 -0.50 12.98
N ASN A 152 -12.07 0.00 11.76
CA ASN A 152 -13.17 0.61 11.03
C ASN A 152 -14.36 -0.35 10.85
N PHE A 153 -14.10 -1.65 10.74
CA PHE A 153 -15.12 -2.69 10.65
C PHE A 153 -15.78 -3.05 12.00
N ASP A 154 -15.38 -2.43 13.12
CA ASP A 154 -16.12 -2.50 14.39
C ASP A 154 -17.38 -1.61 14.38
N ALA A 155 -17.61 -0.85 13.30
CA ALA A 155 -18.71 0.12 13.22
C ALA A 155 -20.09 -0.48 13.53
N PHE A 156 -20.37 -1.70 13.03
CA PHE A 156 -21.65 -2.37 13.30
C PHE A 156 -21.75 -2.89 14.74
N ASP A 157 -20.66 -3.42 15.31
CA ASP A 157 -20.63 -3.84 16.71
C ASP A 157 -20.93 -2.66 17.64
N LEU A 158 -20.24 -1.54 17.42
CA LEU A 158 -20.47 -0.31 18.17
C LEU A 158 -21.90 0.21 18.02
N ALA A 159 -22.43 0.23 16.78
CA ALA A 159 -23.76 0.76 16.52
C ALA A 159 -24.89 -0.11 17.07
N LEU A 160 -24.77 -1.45 17.01
CA LEU A 160 -25.85 -2.36 17.35
C LEU A 160 -25.81 -2.83 18.81
N ASN A 161 -24.61 -2.91 19.41
CA ASN A 161 -24.42 -3.51 20.74
C ASN A 161 -24.07 -2.50 21.83
N PHE A 162 -23.59 -1.30 21.49
CA PHE A 162 -23.18 -0.28 22.48
C PHE A 162 -23.98 1.02 22.42
N ALA A 163 -24.53 1.38 21.25
CA ALA A 163 -25.15 2.68 21.00
C ALA A 163 -26.69 2.71 21.12
N GLN A 164 -27.28 1.79 21.92
CA GLN A 164 -28.72 1.69 22.12
C GLN A 164 -29.28 2.80 23.00
#